data_AF-C6T6F9-F1
#
_entry.id   AF-C6T6F9-F1
#
_cell.length_a   1.000
_cell.length_b   1.000
_cell.length_c   1.000
_cell.angle_alpha   90.00
_cell.angle_beta   90.00
_cell.angle_gamma   90.00
#
_symmetry.space_group_name_H-M   'P 1'
#
loop_
_entity.id
_entity.type
_entity.pdbx_description
1 polymer ?
#
loop_
_entity_poly.entity_id
_entity_poly.type
_entity_poly.pdbx_seq_one_letter_code
_entity_poly.pdbx_strand_id
1 'polypeptide(L)' 'MREHFQYACPLCLKSVCDMSKVWEKFDLEIAATPMPEPYQNKMVWILCNDCGKSSHVQFHLVAQKCLNCKSYNTRETRG' A
#
# COMPACT_ATOMS: atom_id res chain seq x y z
N MET A 1 -14.13 -5.22 24.09
CA MET A 1 -13.14 -4.33 23.47
C MET A 1 -13.09 -4.74 22.00
N ARG A 2 -13.52 -3.91 21.05
CA ARG A 2 -13.42 -4.28 19.63
C ARG A 2 -11.95 -4.16 19.26
N GLU A 3 -11.27 -5.29 19.10
CA GLU A 3 -9.90 -5.36 18.58
C GLU A 3 -9.91 -4.92 17.11
N HIS A 4 -9.99 -3.61 16.89
CA HIS A 4 -9.59 -3.05 15.63
C HIS A 4 -8.06 -3.15 15.62
N PHE A 5 -7.53 -4.21 15.01
CA PHE A 5 -6.11 -4.33 14.63
C PHE A 5 -5.78 -3.27 13.56
N GLN A 6 -5.99 -2.01 13.89
CA GLN A 6 -5.57 -0.87 13.09
C GLN A 6 -4.11 -0.63 13.41
N TYR A 7 -3.25 -1.21 12.58
CA TYR A 7 -1.80 -0.96 12.60
C TYR A 7 -1.45 0.47 12.17
N ALA A 8 -2.45 1.33 11.93
CA ALA A 8 -2.31 2.73 11.58
C ALA A 8 -2.89 3.61 12.69
N CYS A 9 -2.18 4.69 13.02
CA CYS A 9 -2.61 5.69 13.99
C CYS A 9 -3.89 6.38 13.48
N PRO A 10 -4.98 6.45 14.27
CA PRO A 10 -6.24 7.05 13.81
C PRO A 10 -6.14 8.57 13.58
N LEU A 11 -5.09 9.22 14.11
CA LEU A 11 -4.89 10.66 13.99
C LEU A 11 -4.07 11.04 12.76
N CYS A 12 -2.98 10.31 12.49
CA CYS A 12 -2.04 10.66 11.42
C CYS A 12 -1.94 9.59 10.32
N LEU A 13 -2.64 8.47 10.47
CA LEU A 13 -2.68 7.33 9.54
C LEU A 13 -1.34 6.62 9.34
N LYS A 14 -0.28 6.99 10.05
CA LYS A 14 1.02 6.32 10.01
C LYS A 14 0.97 4.97 10.69
N SER A 15 1.80 4.04 10.24
CA SER A 15 1.99 2.77 10.90
C SER A 15 2.53 2.97 12.32
N VAL A 16 1.91 2.31 13.31
CA VAL A 16 2.27 2.45 14.73
C VAL A 16 3.37 1.49 15.18
N CYS A 17 3.67 0.47 14.37
CA CYS A 17 4.70 -0.53 14.62
C CYS A 17 5.39 -0.93 13.31
N ASP A 18 6.45 -1.73 13.42
CA ASP A 18 7.13 -2.29 12.25
C ASP A 18 6.21 -3.27 11.51
N MET A 19 5.83 -2.89 10.29
CA MET A 19 4.96 -3.67 9.42
C MET A 19 5.73 -4.38 8.29
N SER A 20 7.06 -4.41 8.34
CA SER A 20 7.91 -5.00 7.29
C SER A 20 7.50 -6.43 6.92
N LYS A 21 7.24 -7.29 7.91
CA LYS A 21 6.78 -8.67 7.69
C LYS A 21 5.40 -8.76 7.03
N VAL A 22 4.55 -7.75 7.22
CA VAL A 22 3.24 -7.68 6.57
C VAL A 22 3.41 -7.19 5.13
N TRP A 23 4.27 -6.21 4.90
CA TRP A 23 4.64 -5.76 3.55
C TRP A 23 5.26 -6.88 2.71
N GLU A 24 6.11 -7.72 3.30
CA GLU A 24 6.66 -8.91 2.64
C GLU A 24 5.58 -9.91 2.22
N LYS A 25 4.51 -10.08 3.00
CA LYS A 25 3.37 -10.93 2.61
C LYS A 25 2.62 -10.34 1.42
N PHE A 26 2.44 -9.03 1.38
CA PHE A 26 1.83 -8.37 0.22
C PHE A 26 2.70 -8.50 -1.03
N ASP A 27 4.03 -8.40 -0.89
CA ASP A 27 4.95 -8.66 -2.01
C ASP A 27 4.74 -10.06 -2.61
N LEU A 28 4.62 -11.09 -1.76
CA LEU A 28 4.38 -12.47 -2.19
C LEU A 28 3.00 -12.63 -2.84
N GLU A 29 1.96 -12.03 -2.27
CA GLU A 29 0.59 -12.12 -2.79
C GLU A 29 0.47 -11.43 -4.16
N ILE A 30 1.07 -10.25 -4.31
CA ILE A 30 1.14 -9.52 -5.58
C ILE A 30 1.88 -10.34 -6.64
N ALA A 31 3.01 -10.95 -6.28
CA ALA A 31 3.75 -11.81 -7.21
C ALA A 31 2.96 -13.06 -7.62
N ALA A 32 2.14 -13.60 -6.71
CA ALA A 32 1.30 -14.76 -6.97
C ALA A 32 0.01 -14.43 -7.75
N THR A 33 -0.43 -13.17 -7.76
CA THR A 33 -1.69 -12.72 -8.38
C THR A 33 -1.45 -11.67 -9.46
N PRO A 34 -0.91 -12.03 -10.64
CA PRO A 34 -0.64 -11.07 -11.69
C PRO A 34 -1.92 -10.33 -12.13
N MET A 35 -1.78 -9.04 -12.42
CA MET A 35 -2.91 -8.20 -12.83
C MET A 35 -3.51 -8.66 -14.16
N PRO A 36 -4.86 -8.73 -14.28
CA PRO A 36 -5.52 -9.03 -15.55
C PRO A 36 -5.17 -8.01 -16.64
N GLU A 37 -5.14 -8.46 -17.89
CA GLU A 37 -4.77 -7.67 -19.07
C GLU A 37 -5.43 -6.27 -19.14
N PRO A 38 -6.74 -6.09 -18.86
CA PRO A 38 -7.37 -4.76 -18.91
C PRO A 38 -6.78 -3.74 -17.92
N TYR A 39 -6.16 -4.21 -16.84
CA TYR A 39 -5.62 -3.39 -15.77
C TYR A 39 -4.09 -3.45 -15.69
N GLN A 40 -3.44 -4.22 -16.56
CA GLN A 40 -1.99 -4.45 -16.52
C GLN A 40 -1.17 -3.18 -16.74
N ASN A 41 -1.73 -2.17 -17.43
CA ASN A 41 -1.08 -0.87 -17.65
C ASN A 41 -1.75 0.26 -16.85
N LYS A 42 -2.64 -0.06 -15.92
CA LYS A 42 -3.31 0.94 -15.10
C LYS A 42 -2.32 1.50 -14.08
N MET A 43 -2.08 2.80 -14.15
CA MET A 43 -1.24 3.50 -13.18
C MET A 43 -2.12 4.36 -12.26
N VAL A 44 -1.74 4.48 -11.00
CA VAL A 44 -2.44 5.30 -10.00
C VAL A 44 -1.49 6.20 -9.24
N TRP A 45 -1.97 7.37 -8.85
CA TRP A 45 -1.24 8.26 -7.96
C TRP A 45 -1.55 7.91 -6.51
N ILE A 46 -0.53 7.57 -5.75
CA ILE A 46 -0.66 7.27 -4.33
C ILE A 46 0.04 8.31 -3.47
N LEU A 47 -0.44 8.47 -2.23
CA LEU A 47 0.26 9.13 -1.13
C LEU A 47 0.59 8.09 -0.07
N CYS A 48 1.85 7.99 0.32
CA CYS A 48 2.26 7.13 1.42
C CYS A 48 2.04 7.82 2.77
N ASN A 49 1.30 7.19 3.67
CA ASN A 49 1.03 7.74 5.00
C ASN A 49 2.29 7.74 5.87
N ASP A 50 3.19 6.76 5.72
CA ASP A 50 4.38 6.64 6.56
C ASP A 50 5.44 7.70 6.25
N CYS A 51 5.77 7.89 4.96
CA CYS A 51 6.80 8.84 4.53
C CYS A 51 6.26 10.15 3.96
N GLY A 52 4.95 10.26 3.73
CA GLY A 52 4.30 11.47 3.21
C GLY A 52 4.58 11.78 1.73
N LYS A 53 5.28 10.91 1.00
CA LYS A 53 5.60 11.12 -0.41
C LYS A 53 4.51 10.60 -1.33
N SER A 54 4.25 11.34 -2.40
CA SER A 54 3.42 10.89 -3.49
C SER A 54 4.25 10.15 -4.55
N SER A 55 3.68 9.12 -5.16
CA SER A 55 4.31 8.39 -6.26
C SER A 55 3.27 7.90 -7.26
N HIS A 56 3.67 7.81 -8.52
CA HIS A 56 2.88 7.20 -9.58
C HIS A 56 3.31 5.75 -9.75
N VAL A 57 2.43 4.80 -9.45
CA VAL A 57 2.77 3.38 -9.36
C VAL A 57 1.78 2.53 -10.15
N GLN A 58 2.22 1.33 -10.49
CA GLN A 58 1.36 0.33 -11.13
C GLN A 58 0.23 -0.06 -10.17
N PHE A 59 -1.01 0.03 -10.62
CA PHE A 59 -2.17 -0.39 -9.86
C PHE A 59 -2.18 -1.90 -9.68
N HIS A 60 -2.28 -2.33 -8.43
CA HIS A 60 -2.57 -3.71 -8.06
C HIS A 60 -3.85 -3.80 -7.23
N LEU A 61 -4.65 -4.84 -7.41
CA LEU A 61 -5.89 -5.03 -6.63
C LEU A 61 -5.63 -5.20 -5.13
N VAL A 62 -4.55 -5.89 -4.79
CA VAL A 62 -4.16 -6.21 -3.40
C VAL A 62 -3.72 -4.97 -2.62
N ALA A 63 -2.66 -4.28 -3.09
CA ALA A 63 -2.13 -3.09 -2.42
C ALA A 63 -1.14 -2.32 -3.31
N GLN A 64 -1.02 -1.01 -3.09
CA GLN A 64 -0.06 -0.16 -3.82
C GLN A 64 1.22 0.07 -3.00
N LYS A 65 2.38 -0.31 -3.55
CA LYS A 65 3.67 -0.17 -2.87
C LYS A 65 4.24 1.23 -3.02
N CYS A 66 4.68 1.84 -1.92
CA CYS A 66 5.45 3.08 -1.98
C CYS A 66 6.87 2.82 -2.53
N LEU A 67 7.27 3.57 -3.56
CA LEU A 67 8.62 3.47 -4.14
C LEU A 67 9.73 4.00 -3.22
N ASN A 68 9.40 4.83 -2.24
CA ASN A 68 10.39 5.49 -1.37
C ASN A 68 10.70 4.67 -0.10
N CYS A 69 9.68 4.25 0.64
CA CYS A 69 9.88 3.51 1.90
C CYS A 69 9.40 2.05 1.86
N LYS A 70 8.94 1.56 0.70
CA LYS A 70 8.44 0.18 0.50
C LYS A 70 7.21 -0.20 1.32
N SER A 71 6.64 0.73 2.08
CA SER A 71 5.38 0.54 2.79
C SER A 71 4.19 0.44 1.84
N TYR A 72 3.18 -0.34 2.21
CA TYR A 72 1.88 -0.34 1.54
C TYR A 72 0.81 0.41 2.33
N ASN A 73 1.18 1.14 3.39
CA ASN A 73 0.30 2.09 4.05
C ASN A 73 0.17 3.35 3.18
N THR A 74 -0.56 3.19 2.08
CA THR A 74 -0.71 4.19 1.02
C THR A 74 -2.19 4.39 0.73
N ARG A 75 -2.55 5.57 0.23
CA ARG A 75 -3.91 5.87 -0.25
C ARG A 75 -3.84 6.37 -1.69
N GLU A 76 -4.79 5.95 -2.51
CA GLU A 76 -4.95 6.50 -3.85
C GLU A 76 -5.44 7.95 -3.75
N THR A 77 -4.87 8.82 -4.57
CA THR A 77 -5.16 10.25 -4.59
C THR A 77 -5.83 10.67 -5.90
N ARG A 78 -5.51 9.97 -7.00
CA ARG A 78 -6.12 10.13 -8.33
C ARG A 78 -6.06 8.78 -9.06
N GLY A 79 -7.19 8.35 -9.60
CA GLY A 79 -7.34 7.12 -10.38
C GLY A 79 -7.80 7.39 -11.80
#